data_AF-E1BLZ1-F1
#
_entry.id   AF-E1BLZ1-F1
#
_cell.length_a   1.000
_cell.length_b   1.000
_cell.length_c   1.000
_cell.angle_alpha   90.00
_cell.angle_beta   90.00
_cell.angle_gamma   90.00
#
_symmetry.space_group_name_H-M   'P 1'
#
loop_
_entity.id
_entity.type
_entity.pdbx_description
1 polymer ?
#
loop_
_entity_poly.entity_id
_entity_poly.type
_entity_poly.pdbx_seq_one_letter_code
_entity_poly.pdbx_strand_id
1 'polypeptide(L)'
;MVLNRALILGAFALTTMMSPCGGEDIVADHVGSYGTEIYQSHGPSGQYTQEFDGDELFYVDLGKKETVWRLPMFSQFAGFDPQAALSEIATAKHNLDVLTKRSNFTPVINEVPEVTVFSKSPMVLGQPNTLICHMDNFPPVINITWLKNGHAVTEGVSETSFLPKDDHSFLKIGYLTFLPSDDDVYDCKVEHWSLDEPLLKHWGMYEFHPFWYSLFFYQAQNTLSFGPSVSQSKACFPHFKVSKIIETFIRFPKPGALSFCSMNTTPPAHPHAQAHKPTFCILTFITSLFQSLRFQPLCQS
;
A
#
# COMPACT_ATOMS: atom_id res chain seq x y z
N MET A 1 -28.53 -49.61 11.26
CA MET A 1 -27.09 -49.31 11.09
C MET A 1 -26.62 -48.70 12.41
N VAL A 2 -25.95 -49.47 13.26
CA VAL A 2 -25.57 -49.03 14.61
C VAL A 2 -24.26 -48.27 14.48
N LEU A 3 -24.33 -46.93 14.56
CA LEU A 3 -23.14 -46.09 14.54
C LEU A 3 -22.31 -46.40 15.80
N ASN A 4 -21.13 -46.98 15.60
CA ASN A 4 -20.27 -47.46 16.67
C ASN A 4 -19.91 -46.29 17.60
N ARG A 5 -20.21 -46.40 18.90
CA ARG A 5 -19.92 -45.36 19.91
C ARG A 5 -18.44 -44.96 19.90
N ALA A 6 -17.55 -45.87 19.53
CA ALA A 6 -16.12 -45.58 19.36
C ALA A 6 -15.82 -44.61 18.19
N LEU A 7 -16.57 -44.69 17.09
CA LEU A 7 -16.44 -43.75 15.96
C LEU A 7 -16.94 -42.35 16.33
N ILE A 8 -18.01 -42.27 17.12
CA ILE A 8 -18.54 -40.99 17.63
C ILE A 8 -17.53 -40.35 18.58
N LEU A 9 -17.00 -41.10 19.55
CA LEU A 9 -15.99 -40.60 20.49
C LEU A 9 -14.67 -40.22 19.78
N GLY A 10 -14.25 -40.98 18.78
CA GLY A 10 -13.07 -40.65 17.96
C GLY A 10 -13.22 -39.36 17.14
N ALA A 11 -14.42 -39.11 16.60
CA ALA A 11 -14.71 -37.87 15.87
C ALA A 11 -14.78 -36.64 16.78
N PHE A 12 -15.32 -36.78 18.01
CA PHE A 12 -15.32 -35.70 19.00
C PHE A 12 -13.91 -35.35 19.49
N ALA A 13 -13.04 -36.35 19.70
CA ALA A 13 -11.65 -36.11 20.07
C ALA A 13 -10.87 -35.37 18.96
N LEU A 14 -11.09 -35.73 17.70
CA LEU A 14 -10.44 -35.11 16.55
C LEU A 14 -10.90 -33.65 16.35
N THR A 15 -12.19 -33.36 16.55
CA THR A 15 -12.72 -31.99 16.44
C THR A 15 -12.26 -31.08 17.59
N THR A 16 -12.06 -31.61 18.80
CA THR A 16 -11.43 -30.85 19.89
C THR A 16 -9.94 -30.58 19.66
N MET A 17 -9.21 -31.48 18.97
CA MET A 17 -7.80 -31.27 18.64
C MET A 17 -7.57 -30.36 17.43
N MET A 18 -8.58 -30.17 16.58
CA MET A 18 -8.55 -29.25 15.43
C MET A 18 -9.26 -27.92 15.71
N SER A 19 -9.61 -27.63 16.96
CA SER A 19 -9.98 -26.26 17.33
C SER A 19 -8.77 -25.38 17.03
N PRO A 20 -8.92 -24.32 16.20
CA PRO A 20 -7.85 -23.36 16.03
C PRO A 20 -7.44 -22.87 17.41
N CYS A 21 -6.17 -22.99 17.77
CA CYS A 21 -5.60 -22.30 18.92
C CYS A 21 -5.50 -20.79 18.62
N GLY A 22 -6.58 -20.19 18.13
CA GLY A 22 -6.74 -18.74 18.09
C GLY A 22 -7.47 -18.35 19.36
N GLY A 23 -6.79 -17.66 20.27
CA GLY A 23 -7.50 -16.94 21.32
C GLY A 23 -8.45 -15.95 20.66
N GLU A 24 -9.63 -15.75 21.25
CA GLU A 24 -10.48 -14.61 20.86
C GLU A 24 -9.73 -13.30 21.16
N ASP A 25 -9.92 -12.29 20.30
CA ASP A 25 -9.35 -10.97 20.51
C ASP A 25 -9.77 -10.43 21.89
N ILE A 26 -8.81 -9.83 22.61
CA ILE A 26 -9.11 -9.20 23.90
C ILE A 26 -9.89 -7.92 23.62
N VAL A 27 -11.16 -7.91 24.03
CA VAL A 27 -12.02 -6.73 23.87
C VAL A 27 -11.72 -5.72 24.98
N ALA A 28 -11.21 -4.55 24.59
CA ALA A 28 -10.96 -3.41 25.48
C ALA A 28 -11.23 -2.10 24.72
N ASP A 29 -11.55 -1.04 25.47
CA ASP A 29 -11.75 0.31 24.89
C ASP A 29 -10.43 0.92 24.41
N HIS A 30 -9.35 0.65 25.15
CA HIS A 30 -8.00 1.15 24.88
C HIS A 30 -6.97 0.08 25.25
N VAL A 31 -5.85 0.05 24.52
CA VAL A 31 -4.74 -0.89 24.75
C VAL A 31 -3.43 -0.11 24.87
N GLY A 32 -2.77 -0.22 26.02
CA GLY A 32 -1.45 0.34 26.26
C GLY A 32 -0.39 -0.74 26.37
N SER A 33 0.64 -0.67 25.55
CA SER A 33 1.83 -1.52 25.64
C SER A 33 2.95 -0.73 26.33
N TYR A 34 3.09 -0.88 27.64
CA TYR A 34 4.06 -0.14 28.46
C TYR A 34 5.41 -0.87 28.58
N GLY A 35 5.92 -1.34 27.45
CA GLY A 35 7.20 -2.04 27.37
C GLY A 35 7.15 -3.11 26.28
N THR A 36 7.32 -2.68 25.04
CA THR A 36 7.61 -3.59 23.92
C THR A 36 9.12 -3.61 23.72
N GLU A 37 9.76 -4.75 23.95
CA GLU A 37 11.18 -4.94 23.69
C GLU A 37 11.48 -5.97 22.61
N ILE A 38 12.50 -5.66 21.82
CA ILE A 38 13.06 -6.55 20.80
C ILE A 38 14.54 -6.70 21.15
N TYR A 39 15.05 -7.93 21.14
CA TYR A 39 16.48 -8.18 21.19
C TYR A 39 16.87 -9.24 20.16
N GLN A 40 17.94 -9.00 19.41
CA GLN A 40 18.42 -9.88 18.36
C GLN A 40 19.94 -9.94 18.32
N SER A 41 20.48 -11.04 17.79
CA SER A 41 21.92 -11.32 17.76
C SER A 41 22.67 -10.63 16.61
N HIS A 42 21.96 -10.08 15.62
CA HIS A 42 22.53 -9.48 14.40
C HIS A 42 22.07 -8.01 14.27
N GLY A 43 22.91 -7.11 13.76
CA GLY A 43 22.53 -5.70 13.52
C GLY A 43 22.38 -4.85 14.80
N PRO A 44 21.65 -3.71 14.77
CA PRO A 44 21.27 -3.01 16.00
C PRO A 44 20.50 -3.98 16.90
N SER A 45 21.11 -4.29 18.05
CA SER A 45 20.78 -5.50 18.81
C SER A 45 19.52 -5.41 19.67
N GLY A 46 18.92 -4.23 19.84
CA GLY A 46 17.64 -4.13 20.54
C GLY A 46 16.91 -2.81 20.39
N GLN A 47 15.64 -2.83 20.78
CA GLN A 47 14.70 -1.71 20.76
C GLN A 47 13.78 -1.80 21.98
N TYR A 48 13.41 -0.66 22.55
CA TYR A 48 12.36 -0.54 23.55
C TYR A 48 11.40 0.59 23.16
N THR A 49 10.11 0.31 23.12
CA THR A 49 9.04 1.27 22.83
C THR A 49 7.91 1.18 23.86
N GLN A 50 7.12 2.26 23.96
CA GLN A 50 5.79 2.21 24.54
C GLN A 50 4.77 2.72 23.52
N GLU A 51 3.59 2.10 23.52
CA GLU A 51 2.54 2.33 22.54
C GLU A 51 1.18 2.47 23.23
N PHE A 52 0.28 3.21 22.59
CA PHE A 52 -1.11 3.38 23.03
C PHE A 52 -2.04 3.36 21.82
N ASP A 53 -3.01 2.45 21.81
CA ASP A 53 -3.94 2.21 20.70
C ASP A 53 -3.25 2.00 19.33
N GLY A 54 -2.06 1.39 19.35
CA GLY A 54 -1.24 1.10 18.15
C GLY A 54 -0.33 2.25 17.70
N ASP A 55 -0.38 3.41 18.38
CA ASP A 55 0.51 4.53 18.10
C ASP A 55 1.72 4.55 19.06
N GLU A 56 2.91 4.76 18.49
CA GLU A 56 4.15 4.93 19.26
C GLU A 56 4.08 6.19 20.14
N LEU A 57 4.26 6.03 21.45
CA LEU A 57 4.42 7.15 22.38
C LEU A 57 5.86 7.65 22.38
N PHE A 58 6.81 6.74 22.56
CA PHE A 58 8.24 7.00 22.58
C PHE A 58 9.05 5.71 22.37
N TYR A 59 10.32 5.88 22.03
CA TYR A 59 11.34 4.83 22.12
C TYR A 59 12.49 5.31 23.01
N VAL A 60 13.34 4.38 23.47
CA VAL A 60 14.58 4.72 24.16
C VAL A 60 15.76 4.54 23.20
N ASP A 61 16.50 5.62 22.95
CA ASP A 61 17.78 5.54 22.26
C ASP A 61 18.79 4.88 23.21
N LEU A 62 19.03 3.58 23.03
CA LEU A 62 19.86 2.77 23.92
C LEU A 62 21.33 3.24 23.94
N GLY A 63 21.79 3.88 22.85
CA GLY A 63 23.16 4.40 22.74
C GLY A 63 23.32 5.71 23.51
N LYS A 64 22.38 6.64 23.34
CA LYS A 64 22.37 7.92 24.07
C LYS A 64 21.84 7.80 25.50
N LYS A 65 21.11 6.72 25.79
CA LYS A 65 20.38 6.48 27.05
C LYS A 65 19.38 7.59 27.31
N GLU A 66 18.56 7.89 26.30
CA GLU A 66 17.59 8.98 26.32
C GLU A 66 16.24 8.52 25.81
N THR A 67 15.17 9.05 26.42
CA THR A 67 13.79 8.83 25.98
C THR A 67 13.46 9.78 24.85
N VAL A 68 13.10 9.25 23.68
CA VAL A 68 12.76 10.02 22.49
C VAL A 68 11.26 9.90 22.20
N TRP A 69 10.54 11.00 22.45
CA TRP A 69 9.09 11.06 22.28
C TRP A 69 8.69 11.21 20.83
N ARG A 70 7.70 10.41 20.37
CA ARG A 70 7.16 10.45 19.01
C ARG A 70 6.61 11.83 18.66
N LEU A 71 5.90 12.43 19.61
CA LEU A 71 5.46 13.82 19.58
C LEU A 71 6.13 14.57 20.73
N PRO A 72 6.91 15.65 20.44
CA PRO A 72 7.65 16.37 21.47
C PRO A 72 6.79 16.90 22.62
N MET A 73 5.51 17.21 22.36
CA MET A 73 4.59 17.67 23.40
C MET A 73 4.34 16.66 24.52
N PHE A 74 4.45 15.35 24.26
CA PHE A 74 4.23 14.33 25.29
C PHE A 74 5.27 14.43 26.42
N SER A 75 6.50 14.83 26.10
CA SER A 75 7.56 15.07 27.09
C SER A 75 7.25 16.18 28.11
N GLN A 76 6.25 17.04 27.83
CA GLN A 76 5.83 18.10 28.75
C GLN A 76 4.86 17.59 29.82
N PHE A 77 4.19 16.46 29.55
CA PHE A 77 3.15 15.91 30.42
C PHE A 77 3.59 14.62 31.12
N ALA A 78 4.57 13.92 30.56
CA ALA A 78 5.07 12.65 31.05
C ALA A 78 6.60 12.57 30.98
N GLY A 79 7.17 11.72 31.82
CA GLY A 79 8.60 11.40 31.82
C GLY A 79 8.79 9.89 31.93
N PHE A 80 9.88 9.39 31.35
CA PHE A 80 10.29 7.99 31.46
C PHE A 80 11.79 7.93 31.69
N ASP A 81 12.21 7.18 32.72
CA ASP A 81 13.62 6.95 33.01
C ASP A 81 14.17 5.88 32.07
N PRO A 82 15.10 6.23 31.14
CA PRO A 82 15.65 5.28 30.18
C PRO A 82 16.38 4.11 30.85
N GLN A 83 16.78 4.21 32.12
CA GLN A 83 17.39 3.11 32.86
C GLN A 83 16.48 1.89 32.99
N ALA A 84 15.16 2.08 33.04
CA ALA A 84 14.19 0.98 33.05
C ALA A 84 14.29 0.15 31.77
N ALA A 85 14.23 0.81 30.61
CA ALA A 85 14.38 0.17 29.30
C ALA A 85 15.73 -0.54 29.14
N LEU A 86 16.82 0.06 29.63
CA LEU A 86 18.15 -0.57 29.60
C LEU A 86 18.20 -1.88 30.41
N SER A 87 17.48 -1.94 31.54
CA SER A 87 17.36 -3.16 32.34
C SER A 87 16.54 -4.25 31.63
N GLU A 88 15.44 -3.87 30.98
CA GLU A 88 14.62 -4.79 30.20
C GLU A 88 15.41 -5.36 29.02
N ILE A 89 16.15 -4.52 28.27
CA ILE A 89 17.02 -4.98 27.17
C ILE A 89 18.11 -5.95 27.64
N ALA A 90 18.71 -5.72 28.82
CA ALA A 90 19.67 -6.65 29.39
C ALA A 90 19.04 -8.01 29.73
N THR A 91 17.78 -8.00 30.20
CA THR A 91 17.00 -9.21 30.48
C THR A 91 16.61 -9.93 29.18
N ALA A 92 16.14 -9.20 28.18
CA ALA A 92 15.81 -9.74 26.85
C ALA A 92 17.02 -10.41 26.20
N LYS A 93 18.22 -9.81 26.32
CA LYS A 93 19.48 -10.43 25.88
C LYS A 93 19.74 -11.77 26.57
N HIS A 94 19.65 -11.81 27.90
CA HIS A 94 19.85 -13.04 28.65
C HIS A 94 18.83 -14.12 28.24
N ASN A 95 17.57 -13.73 28.08
CA ASN A 95 16.50 -14.63 27.67
C ASN A 95 16.72 -15.16 26.25
N LEU A 96 17.18 -14.32 25.31
CA LEU A 96 17.52 -14.75 23.96
C LEU A 96 18.61 -15.81 23.95
N ASP A 97 19.67 -15.66 24.74
CA ASP A 97 20.75 -16.65 24.85
C ASP A 97 20.24 -18.01 25.36
N VAL A 98 19.28 -17.99 26.30
CA VAL A 98 18.66 -19.21 26.84
C VAL A 98 17.70 -19.85 25.83
N LEU A 99 16.83 -19.05 25.20
CA LEU A 99 15.82 -19.52 24.24
C LEU A 99 16.45 -20.04 22.94
N THR A 100 17.55 -19.43 22.50
CA THR A 100 18.32 -19.92 21.34
C THR A 100 18.84 -21.33 21.57
N LYS A 101 19.41 -21.60 22.76
CA LYS A 101 19.86 -22.96 23.12
C LYS A 101 18.69 -23.93 23.28
N ARG A 102 17.60 -23.49 23.92
CA ARG A 102 16.40 -24.31 24.15
C ARG A 102 15.72 -24.74 22.84
N SER A 103 15.72 -23.88 21.84
CA SER A 103 15.16 -24.14 20.51
C SER A 103 16.10 -24.90 19.57
N ASN A 104 17.24 -25.42 20.08
CA ASN A 104 18.29 -26.04 19.27
C ASN A 104 18.78 -25.13 18.12
N PHE A 105 18.93 -23.83 18.39
CA PHE A 105 19.43 -22.84 17.43
C PHE A 105 18.54 -22.70 16.19
N THR A 106 17.23 -22.86 16.34
CA THR A 106 16.27 -22.63 15.24
C THR A 106 16.27 -21.13 14.88
N PRO A 107 16.61 -20.73 13.65
CA PRO A 107 16.61 -19.33 13.24
C PRO A 107 15.19 -18.82 12.98
N VAL A 108 15.03 -17.48 12.98
CA VAL A 108 13.81 -16.84 12.50
C VAL A 108 13.64 -17.08 10.99
N ILE A 109 12.39 -17.23 10.54
CA ILE A 109 12.07 -17.31 9.12
C ILE A 109 11.85 -15.87 8.62
N ASN A 110 12.58 -15.48 7.58
CA ASN A 110 12.42 -14.17 6.99
C ASN A 110 11.21 -14.18 6.04
N GLU A 111 10.31 -13.22 6.23
CA GLU A 111 9.16 -12.99 5.36
C GLU A 111 9.39 -11.79 4.45
N VAL A 112 8.75 -11.79 3.29
CA VAL A 112 8.87 -10.68 2.32
C VAL A 112 7.98 -9.53 2.77
N PRO A 113 8.54 -8.33 3.04
CA PRO A 113 7.74 -7.22 3.51
C PRO A 113 6.75 -6.75 2.45
N GLU A 114 5.53 -6.47 2.88
CA GLU A 114 4.53 -5.77 2.07
C GLU A 114 4.79 -4.27 2.15
N VAL A 115 5.01 -3.63 1.00
CA VAL A 115 5.35 -2.21 0.95
C VAL A 115 4.36 -1.43 0.09
N THR A 116 3.81 -0.37 0.67
CA THR A 116 2.90 0.57 0.00
C THR A 116 3.37 2.01 0.20
N VAL A 117 3.20 2.84 -0.84
CA VAL A 117 3.56 4.25 -0.80
C VAL A 117 2.34 5.09 -1.15
N PHE A 118 2.06 6.11 -0.33
CA PHE A 118 0.94 7.02 -0.53
C PHE A 118 1.20 8.38 0.10
N SER A 119 0.44 9.41 -0.31
CA SER A 119 0.53 10.74 0.30
C SER A 119 -0.40 10.87 1.49
N LYS A 120 0.04 11.60 2.52
CA LYS A 120 -0.76 11.90 3.72
C LYS A 120 -2.07 12.63 3.39
N SER A 121 -1.99 13.61 2.50
CA SER A 121 -3.11 14.43 2.05
C SER A 121 -3.26 14.37 0.54
N PRO A 122 -4.44 14.72 -0.03
CA PRO A 122 -4.59 14.91 -1.46
C PRO A 122 -3.55 15.89 -1.99
N MET A 123 -2.99 15.61 -3.17
CA MET A 123 -1.90 16.38 -3.72
C MET A 123 -2.37 17.72 -4.29
N VAL A 124 -1.68 18.79 -3.91
CA VAL A 124 -1.82 20.13 -4.48
C VAL A 124 -0.43 20.67 -4.79
N LEU A 125 -0.20 21.05 -6.04
CA LEU A 125 1.11 21.57 -6.47
C LEU A 125 1.52 22.79 -5.64
N GLY A 126 2.78 22.82 -5.22
CA GLY A 126 3.33 23.92 -4.42
C GLY A 126 2.81 24.01 -2.98
N GLN A 127 2.01 23.05 -2.49
CA GLN A 127 1.64 22.94 -1.08
C GLN A 127 2.38 21.80 -0.39
N PRO A 128 3.06 22.02 0.75
CA PRO A 128 3.80 20.98 1.46
C PRO A 128 2.92 19.75 1.77
N ASN A 129 3.48 18.56 1.57
CA ASN A 129 2.83 17.29 1.85
C ASN A 129 3.85 16.28 2.40
N THR A 130 3.40 15.07 2.72
CA THR A 130 4.25 14.00 3.24
C THR A 130 3.94 12.71 2.49
N LEU A 131 4.98 12.08 1.94
CA LEU A 131 4.90 10.70 1.47
C LEU A 131 5.10 9.76 2.65
N ILE A 132 4.31 8.69 2.64
CA ILE A 132 4.31 7.65 3.65
C ILE A 132 4.68 6.35 2.93
N CYS A 133 5.73 5.69 3.39
CA CYS A 133 6.09 4.34 2.99
C CYS A 133 5.76 3.40 4.14
N HIS A 134 4.71 2.61 3.97
CA HIS A 134 4.21 1.66 4.95
C HIS A 134 4.76 0.28 4.61
N MET A 135 5.54 -0.30 5.51
CA MET A 135 6.15 -1.64 5.39
C MET A 135 5.54 -2.55 6.45
N ASP A 136 5.07 -3.73 6.08
CA ASP A 136 4.35 -4.66 6.95
C ASP A 136 4.79 -6.12 6.72
N ASN A 137 4.51 -7.01 7.67
CA ASN A 137 4.76 -8.47 7.63
C ASN A 137 6.25 -8.86 7.48
N PHE A 138 7.12 -8.35 8.37
CA PHE A 138 8.54 -8.70 8.36
C PHE A 138 9.15 -8.78 9.78
N PRO A 139 10.22 -9.57 10.01
CA PRO A 139 11.00 -9.54 11.26
C PRO A 139 11.75 -8.19 11.41
N PRO A 140 12.24 -7.79 12.59
CA PRO A 140 12.69 -6.42 12.88
C PRO A 140 14.10 -6.09 12.33
N VAL A 141 14.32 -6.32 11.04
CA VAL A 141 15.54 -5.99 10.29
C VAL A 141 15.18 -5.45 8.91
N ILE A 142 14.95 -4.15 8.81
CA ILE A 142 14.64 -3.50 7.53
C ILE A 142 15.36 -2.16 7.41
N ASN A 143 15.86 -1.85 6.21
CA ASN A 143 16.39 -0.54 5.89
C ASN A 143 15.51 0.15 4.86
N ILE A 144 15.21 1.41 5.09
CA ILE A 144 14.44 2.27 4.18
C ILE A 144 15.32 3.42 3.70
N THR A 145 15.22 3.75 2.42
CA THR A 145 15.84 4.94 1.84
C THR A 145 14.87 5.60 0.88
N TRP A 146 14.71 6.91 1.01
CA TRP A 146 13.93 7.69 0.06
C TRP A 146 14.81 8.14 -1.10
N LEU A 147 14.31 7.94 -2.32
CA LEU A 147 14.92 8.46 -3.54
C LEU A 147 13.99 9.54 -4.13
N LYS A 148 14.60 10.62 -4.63
CA LYS A 148 13.95 11.63 -5.47
C LYS A 148 14.69 11.67 -6.80
N ASN A 149 13.98 11.42 -7.90
CA ASN A 149 14.56 11.35 -9.25
C ASN A 149 15.79 10.41 -9.31
N GLY A 150 15.73 9.28 -8.60
CA GLY A 150 16.82 8.30 -8.49
C GLY A 150 17.95 8.64 -7.52
N HIS A 151 17.94 9.80 -6.88
CA HIS A 151 18.97 10.23 -5.92
C HIS A 151 18.48 10.14 -4.47
N ALA A 152 19.32 9.65 -3.56
CA ALA A 152 18.97 9.54 -2.15
C ALA A 152 18.72 10.91 -1.50
N VAL A 153 17.64 11.00 -0.70
CA VAL A 153 17.26 12.20 0.06
C VAL A 153 17.20 11.86 1.53
N THR A 154 17.74 12.75 2.36
CA THR A 154 17.72 12.63 3.83
C THR A 154 17.00 13.81 4.49
N GLU A 155 16.88 14.94 3.80
CA GLU A 155 16.13 16.09 4.31
C GLU A 155 14.64 15.78 4.39
N GLY A 156 14.02 16.07 5.54
CA GLY A 156 12.60 15.82 5.74
C GLY A 156 12.23 14.34 5.91
N VAL A 157 13.23 13.46 6.02
CA VAL A 157 13.02 12.03 6.27
C VAL A 157 12.88 11.77 7.77
N SER A 158 11.89 10.96 8.13
CA SER A 158 11.74 10.39 9.47
C SER A 158 11.13 9.01 9.39
N GLU A 159 11.25 8.22 10.44
CA GLU A 159 10.68 6.87 10.51
C GLU A 159 10.19 6.56 11.92
N THR A 160 9.30 5.57 12.04
CA THR A 160 8.92 4.99 13.34
C THR A 160 9.94 3.96 13.80
N SER A 161 9.83 3.59 15.07
CA SER A 161 10.37 2.32 15.56
C SER A 161 9.68 1.11 14.89
N PHE A 162 10.17 -0.10 15.11
CA PHE A 162 9.43 -1.32 14.75
C PHE A 162 8.21 -1.46 15.67
N LEU A 163 7.02 -1.46 15.10
CA LEU A 163 5.75 -1.58 15.83
C LEU A 163 5.30 -3.05 15.77
N PRO A 164 5.09 -3.71 16.92
CA PRO A 164 4.67 -5.10 16.97
C PRO A 164 3.23 -5.27 16.47
N LYS A 165 2.95 -6.44 15.90
CA LYS A 165 1.61 -6.89 15.55
C LYS A 165 1.20 -8.10 16.39
N ASP A 166 -0.08 -8.43 16.34
CA ASP A 166 -0.65 -9.56 17.08
C ASP A 166 -0.09 -10.93 16.64
N ASP A 167 0.39 -11.04 15.41
CA ASP A 167 1.05 -12.23 14.85
C ASP A 167 2.57 -12.27 15.11
N HIS A 168 3.10 -11.34 15.91
CA HIS A 168 4.52 -11.15 16.21
C HIS A 168 5.38 -10.72 15.01
N SER A 169 4.78 -10.36 13.87
CA SER A 169 5.46 -9.60 12.82
C SER A 169 5.56 -8.12 13.20
N PHE A 170 6.28 -7.35 12.40
CA PHE A 170 6.46 -5.92 12.63
C PHE A 170 5.92 -5.07 11.49
N LEU A 171 5.48 -3.88 11.88
CA LEU A 171 5.15 -2.75 11.03
C LEU A 171 6.23 -1.67 11.20
N LYS A 172 6.58 -0.99 10.11
CA LYS A 172 7.41 0.23 10.17
C LYS A 172 6.95 1.24 9.13
N ILE A 173 6.98 2.51 9.48
CA ILE A 173 6.53 3.59 8.60
C ILE A 173 7.66 4.59 8.39
N GLY A 174 8.02 4.81 7.13
CA GLY A 174 8.89 5.91 6.71
C GLY A 174 8.10 7.10 6.20
N TYR A 175 8.61 8.30 6.45
CA TYR A 175 8.02 9.56 6.05
C TYR A 175 9.02 10.40 5.28
N LEU A 176 8.56 11.09 4.25
CA LEU A 176 9.31 12.12 3.53
C LEU A 176 8.44 13.37 3.37
N THR A 177 8.82 14.46 4.01
CA THR A 177 8.21 15.77 3.73
C THR A 177 8.71 16.30 2.40
N PHE A 178 7.80 16.72 1.52
CA PHE A 178 8.16 17.20 0.18
C PHE A 178 7.21 18.32 -0.28
N LEU A 179 7.66 19.04 -1.30
CA LEU A 179 6.83 19.99 -2.04
C LEU A 179 6.45 19.33 -3.37
N PRO A 180 5.17 18.98 -3.61
CA PRO A 180 4.73 18.33 -4.82
C PRO A 180 5.05 19.16 -6.07
N SER A 181 5.68 18.50 -7.03
CA SER A 181 6.02 19.00 -8.36
C SER A 181 5.53 17.99 -9.41
N ASP A 182 5.19 18.47 -10.60
CA ASP A 182 4.85 17.62 -11.75
C ASP A 182 6.09 16.97 -12.40
N ASP A 183 7.29 17.47 -12.13
CA ASP A 183 8.54 16.93 -12.69
C ASP A 183 9.24 15.90 -11.77
N ASP A 184 8.84 15.84 -10.51
CA ASP A 184 9.52 15.03 -9.51
C ASP A 184 8.85 13.66 -9.31
N VAL A 185 9.68 12.62 -9.30
CA VAL A 185 9.29 11.26 -8.92
C VAL A 185 10.04 10.80 -7.68
N TYR A 186 9.40 9.90 -6.94
CA TYR A 186 9.90 9.42 -5.67
C TYR A 186 9.86 7.90 -5.63
N ASP A 187 10.84 7.30 -4.96
CA ASP A 187 10.85 5.87 -4.69
C ASP A 187 11.13 5.62 -3.21
N CYS A 188 10.33 4.75 -2.59
CA CYS A 188 10.69 4.12 -1.33
C CYS A 188 11.51 2.88 -1.64
N LYS A 189 12.81 2.92 -1.35
CA LYS A 189 13.73 1.78 -1.46
C LYS A 189 13.76 1.03 -0.13
N VAL A 190 13.44 -0.26 -0.18
CA VAL A 190 13.38 -1.15 0.98
C VAL A 190 14.35 -2.31 0.81
N GLU A 191 15.22 -2.51 1.79
CA GLU A 191 16.18 -3.62 1.86
C GLU A 191 15.85 -4.50 3.06
N HIS A 192 15.67 -5.80 2.81
CA HIS A 192 15.31 -6.82 3.80
C HIS A 192 16.01 -8.14 3.44
N TRP A 193 16.34 -8.99 4.41
CA TRP A 193 17.07 -10.25 4.17
C TRP A 193 16.30 -11.30 3.37
N SER A 194 14.98 -11.15 3.23
CA SER A 194 14.15 -11.99 2.37
C SER A 194 14.19 -11.56 0.90
N LEU A 195 14.83 -10.43 0.57
CA LEU A 195 14.84 -9.85 -0.77
C LEU A 195 16.23 -10.03 -1.38
N ASP A 196 16.31 -10.66 -2.55
CA ASP A 196 17.57 -10.79 -3.31
C ASP A 196 18.06 -9.43 -3.83
N GLU A 197 17.12 -8.54 -4.17
CA GLU A 197 17.37 -7.17 -4.62
C GLU A 197 16.48 -6.18 -3.85
N PRO A 198 16.91 -4.93 -3.66
CA PRO A 198 16.10 -3.92 -2.98
C PRO A 198 14.75 -3.71 -3.67
N LEU A 199 13.68 -3.68 -2.89
CA LEU A 199 12.34 -3.39 -3.40
C LEU A 199 12.18 -1.88 -3.57
N LEU A 200 11.85 -1.44 -4.80
CA LEU A 200 11.52 -0.05 -5.09
C LEU A 200 10.00 0.10 -5.25
N LYS A 201 9.40 0.94 -4.42
CA LYS A 201 8.00 1.36 -4.57
C LYS A 201 7.96 2.80 -5.08
N HIS A 202 7.59 2.91 -6.34
CA HIS A 202 7.49 4.17 -7.05
C HIS A 202 6.28 4.98 -6.59
N TRP A 203 6.40 6.30 -6.70
CA TRP A 203 5.33 7.26 -6.53
C TRP A 203 5.59 8.48 -7.42
N GLY A 204 4.57 8.92 -8.15
CA GLY A 204 4.62 10.13 -8.97
C GLY A 204 3.24 10.54 -9.48
N MET A 205 3.09 11.81 -9.87
CA MET A 205 1.86 12.36 -10.46
C MET A 205 1.37 11.57 -11.68
N TYR A 206 2.28 10.93 -12.41
CA TYR A 206 2.01 10.27 -13.68
C TYR A 206 1.67 8.78 -13.59
N GLU A 207 1.46 8.21 -12.41
CA GLU A 207 0.92 6.83 -12.31
C GLU A 207 -0.49 6.70 -12.92
N PHE A 208 -1.13 7.81 -13.32
CA PHE A 208 -2.33 7.85 -14.16
C PHE A 208 -2.11 8.03 -15.69
N HIS A 209 -0.90 7.81 -16.26
CA HIS A 209 -0.59 7.21 -17.60
C HIS A 209 0.62 7.75 -18.37
N PRO A 210 1.40 6.80 -18.96
CA PRO A 210 1.65 6.85 -20.42
C PRO A 210 1.09 5.65 -21.21
N PHE A 211 0.92 4.47 -20.59
CA PHE A 211 0.56 3.25 -21.33
C PHE A 211 -0.88 3.24 -21.87
N TRP A 212 -1.87 3.68 -21.09
CA TRP A 212 -3.24 3.73 -21.61
C TRP A 212 -3.57 5.05 -22.28
N TYR A 213 -2.81 6.14 -22.10
CA TYR A 213 -2.89 7.28 -23.02
C TYR A 213 -2.50 6.86 -24.43
N SER A 214 -1.45 6.04 -24.56
CA SER A 214 -1.05 5.47 -25.85
C SER A 214 -2.09 4.46 -26.36
N LEU A 215 -2.67 3.62 -25.50
CA LEU A 215 -3.69 2.63 -25.87
C LEU A 215 -5.05 3.24 -26.25
N PHE A 216 -5.70 4.00 -25.36
CA PHE A 216 -6.02 5.41 -25.63
C PHE A 216 -6.18 5.89 -27.09
N PHE A 217 -5.16 6.66 -27.47
CA PHE A 217 -4.99 7.26 -28.78
C PHE A 217 -4.87 6.24 -29.90
N TYR A 218 -4.23 5.08 -29.68
CA TYR A 218 -4.08 4.04 -30.69
C TYR A 218 -5.41 3.36 -31.05
N GLN A 219 -6.25 3.07 -30.06
CA GLN A 219 -7.59 2.54 -30.28
C GLN A 219 -8.54 3.59 -30.87
N ALA A 220 -8.43 4.86 -30.45
CA ALA A 220 -9.19 5.97 -31.03
C ALA A 220 -8.82 6.23 -32.52
N GLN A 221 -7.54 6.11 -32.88
CA GLN A 221 -7.09 6.22 -34.28
C GLN A 221 -7.58 5.04 -35.13
N ASN A 222 -7.62 3.82 -34.59
CA ASN A 222 -8.09 2.64 -35.30
C ASN A 222 -9.62 2.53 -35.42
N THR A 223 -10.40 3.32 -34.68
CA THR A 223 -11.88 3.40 -34.83
C THR A 223 -12.34 4.54 -35.73
N LEU A 224 -11.48 5.53 -36.01
CA LEU A 224 -11.75 6.64 -36.94
C LEU A 224 -11.07 6.41 -38.29
N SER A 225 -11.32 5.26 -38.91
CA SER A 225 -11.04 5.06 -40.33
C SER A 225 -12.10 5.80 -41.15
N PHE A 226 -11.87 7.10 -41.38
CA PHE A 226 -12.58 7.83 -42.43
C PHE A 226 -12.27 7.18 -43.78
N GLY A 227 -13.31 6.68 -44.45
CA GLY A 227 -13.24 6.20 -45.82
C GLY A 227 -12.68 7.27 -46.77
N PRO A 228 -12.05 6.86 -47.89
CA PRO A 228 -11.23 7.75 -48.70
C PRO A 228 -12.11 8.63 -49.60
N SER A 229 -12.62 9.75 -49.08
CA SER A 229 -13.21 10.81 -49.93
C SER A 229 -13.42 12.14 -49.21
N VAL A 230 -12.36 12.82 -48.75
CA VAL A 230 -12.41 14.30 -48.61
C VAL A 230 -11.02 14.88 -48.94
N SER A 231 -11.00 15.78 -49.91
CA SER A 231 -9.84 16.52 -50.39
C SER A 231 -9.22 17.40 -49.31
N GLN A 232 -7.91 17.60 -49.41
CA GLN A 232 -7.08 18.49 -48.59
C GLN A 232 -7.76 19.85 -48.33
N SER A 233 -8.26 20.08 -47.11
CA SER A 233 -8.51 21.42 -46.59
C SER A 233 -8.17 21.46 -45.10
N LYS A 234 -7.12 22.25 -44.78
CA LYS A 234 -6.67 22.73 -43.46
C LYS A 234 -7.34 22.08 -42.24
N ALA A 235 -6.63 21.15 -41.60
CA ALA A 235 -6.99 20.67 -40.28
C ALA A 235 -6.81 21.80 -39.25
N CYS A 236 -7.91 22.31 -38.71
CA CYS A 236 -7.89 23.07 -37.45
C CYS A 236 -7.70 22.07 -36.30
N PHE A 237 -6.51 22.03 -35.71
CA PHE A 237 -6.30 21.35 -34.43
C PHE A 237 -6.91 22.21 -33.31
N PRO A 238 -7.83 21.68 -32.48
CA PRO A 238 -8.25 22.39 -31.28
C PRO A 238 -7.10 22.37 -30.27
N HIS A 239 -6.70 23.54 -29.78
CA HIS A 239 -5.88 23.63 -28.58
C HIS A 239 -6.77 23.24 -27.39
N PHE A 240 -6.61 22.02 -26.88
CA PHE A 240 -7.32 21.57 -25.67
C PHE A 240 -6.65 22.17 -24.43
N LYS A 241 -7.40 22.91 -23.61
CA LYS A 241 -6.97 23.25 -22.24
C LYS A 241 -7.19 22.01 -21.36
N VAL A 242 -6.08 21.45 -20.88
CA VAL A 242 -6.00 20.24 -20.02
C VAL A 242 -6.87 20.34 -18.76
N SER A 243 -7.18 21.55 -18.28
CA SER A 243 -7.91 21.74 -17.02
C SER A 243 -9.37 21.24 -17.02
N LYS A 244 -10.04 21.11 -18.18
CA LYS A 244 -11.44 20.65 -18.24
C LYS A 244 -11.61 19.12 -18.28
N ILE A 245 -10.56 18.38 -18.65
CA ILE A 245 -10.61 16.91 -18.71
C ILE A 245 -10.55 16.33 -17.28
N ILE A 246 -9.79 16.98 -16.40
CA ILE A 246 -9.57 16.54 -15.01
C ILE A 246 -10.88 16.51 -14.20
N GLU A 247 -11.79 17.48 -14.38
CA GLU A 247 -13.07 17.51 -13.64
C GLU A 247 -14.01 16.34 -13.98
N THR A 248 -13.88 15.73 -15.17
CA THR A 248 -14.79 14.64 -15.58
C THR A 248 -14.35 13.26 -15.07
N PHE A 249 -13.06 13.08 -14.76
CA PHE A 249 -12.50 11.79 -14.34
C PHE A 249 -12.56 11.54 -12.82
N ILE A 250 -12.87 12.55 -12.00
CA ILE A 250 -12.92 12.44 -10.52
C ILE A 250 -14.10 11.58 -10.00
N ARG A 251 -15.02 11.11 -10.86
CA ARG A 251 -16.28 10.45 -10.44
C ARG A 251 -16.41 8.94 -10.65
N PHE A 252 -15.37 8.19 -10.98
CA PHE A 252 -15.52 6.73 -11.20
C PHE A 252 -14.75 5.84 -10.20
N PRO A 253 -15.38 4.75 -9.71
CA PRO A 253 -14.80 3.86 -8.72
C PRO A 253 -13.84 2.82 -9.33
N LYS A 254 -13.01 2.24 -8.43
CA LYS A 254 -11.86 1.34 -8.64
C LYS A 254 -11.96 0.31 -9.80
N PRO A 255 -10.83 -0.05 -10.44
CA PRO A 255 -10.81 -0.93 -11.61
C PRO A 255 -11.00 -2.40 -11.23
N GLY A 256 -12.24 -2.90 -11.34
CA GLY A 256 -12.55 -4.32 -11.18
C GLY A 256 -13.75 -4.84 -11.97
N ALA A 257 -14.41 -4.02 -12.80
CA ALA A 257 -15.70 -4.37 -13.39
C ALA A 257 -15.84 -4.01 -14.89
N LEU A 258 -14.81 -4.20 -15.71
CA LEU A 258 -14.89 -3.96 -17.15
C LEU A 258 -14.39 -5.19 -17.94
N SER A 259 -15.31 -5.92 -18.57
CA SER A 259 -15.00 -6.99 -19.53
C SER A 259 -15.09 -6.48 -20.97
N PHE A 260 -14.08 -6.77 -21.80
CA PHE A 260 -14.09 -6.50 -23.24
C PHE A 260 -14.85 -7.60 -24.01
N CYS A 261 -15.92 -7.25 -24.72
CA CYS A 261 -16.52 -8.14 -25.73
C CYS A 261 -15.96 -7.83 -27.12
N SER A 262 -15.38 -8.84 -27.78
CA SER A 262 -14.97 -8.79 -29.19
C SER A 262 -16.19 -9.03 -30.09
N MET A 263 -16.55 -8.08 -30.96
CA MET A 263 -17.53 -8.32 -32.03
C MET A 263 -16.80 -8.93 -33.22
N ASN A 264 -16.69 -10.26 -33.24
CA ASN A 264 -16.35 -10.97 -34.47
C ASN A 264 -17.14 -12.29 -34.54
N THR A 265 -18.43 -12.19 -34.81
CA THR A 265 -19.20 -13.32 -35.36
C THR A 265 -20.34 -12.78 -36.24
N THR A 266 -20.33 -13.22 -37.50
CA THR A 266 -21.48 -13.18 -38.40
C THR A 266 -22.65 -13.95 -37.78
N PRO A 267 -23.90 -13.49 -37.93
CA PRO A 267 -25.05 -14.14 -37.29
C PRO A 267 -25.41 -15.45 -38.00
N PRO A 268 -25.73 -16.55 -37.29
CA PRO A 268 -26.39 -17.68 -37.91
C PRO A 268 -27.89 -17.40 -38.07
N ALA A 269 -28.43 -17.82 -39.20
CA ALA A 269 -29.86 -17.79 -39.50
C ALA A 269 -30.55 -18.97 -38.79
N HIS A 270 -31.28 -18.69 -37.70
CA HIS A 270 -32.62 -19.24 -37.35
C HIS A 270 -32.99 -18.92 -35.88
N PRO A 271 -34.28 -18.75 -35.55
CA PRO A 271 -34.71 -18.20 -34.27
C PRO A 271 -35.11 -19.32 -33.30
N HIS A 272 -34.30 -19.60 -32.28
CA HIS A 272 -34.75 -20.15 -30.99
C HIS A 272 -33.54 -20.27 -30.03
N ALA A 273 -33.33 -19.31 -29.13
CA ALA A 273 -32.77 -19.54 -27.78
C ALA A 273 -32.77 -18.25 -26.93
N GLN A 274 -32.81 -18.46 -25.61
CA GLN A 274 -33.22 -17.58 -24.51
C GLN A 274 -32.40 -16.29 -24.26
N ALA A 275 -33.05 -15.35 -23.57
CA ALA A 275 -32.56 -14.04 -23.15
C ALA A 275 -31.48 -14.09 -22.07
N HIS A 276 -30.40 -13.31 -22.26
CA HIS A 276 -29.44 -12.92 -21.22
C HIS A 276 -29.45 -11.38 -21.02
N LYS A 277 -29.26 -10.95 -19.76
CA LYS A 277 -29.26 -9.56 -19.26
C LYS A 277 -28.36 -8.60 -20.09
N PRO A 278 -28.69 -7.28 -20.14
CA PRO A 278 -27.94 -6.33 -20.96
C PRO A 278 -26.56 -6.03 -20.37
N THR A 279 -25.52 -6.49 -21.05
CA THR A 279 -24.13 -6.08 -20.84
C THR A 279 -23.94 -4.68 -21.42
N PHE A 280 -23.55 -3.70 -20.60
CA PHE A 280 -23.28 -2.34 -21.05
C PHE A 280 -21.96 -2.29 -21.85
N CYS A 281 -22.03 -2.03 -23.16
CA CYS A 281 -20.86 -1.89 -24.03
C CYS A 281 -20.27 -0.47 -23.96
N ILE A 282 -18.93 -0.40 -23.84
CA ILE A 282 -18.13 0.83 -23.78
C ILE A 282 -18.34 1.74 -25.02
N LEU A 283 -18.59 1.15 -26.19
CA LEU A 283 -18.81 1.90 -27.44
C LEU A 283 -20.09 2.76 -27.43
N THR A 284 -21.15 2.29 -26.77
CA THR A 284 -22.44 3.00 -26.70
C THR A 284 -22.36 4.22 -25.76
N PHE A 285 -21.45 4.19 -24.79
CA PHE A 285 -21.24 5.30 -23.86
C PHE A 285 -20.41 6.43 -24.48
N ILE A 286 -19.40 6.08 -25.29
CA ILE A 286 -18.55 7.06 -26.00
C ILE A 286 -19.37 7.85 -27.03
N THR A 287 -20.26 7.18 -27.78
CA THR A 287 -21.15 7.83 -28.75
C THR A 287 -22.18 8.75 -28.08
N SER A 288 -22.72 8.37 -26.93
CA SER A 288 -23.59 9.21 -26.10
C SER A 288 -22.87 10.46 -25.56
N LEU A 289 -21.59 10.33 -25.17
CA LEU A 289 -20.79 11.44 -24.65
C LEU A 289 -20.52 12.49 -25.74
N PHE A 290 -20.27 12.04 -26.98
CA PHE A 290 -20.11 12.92 -28.14
C PHE A 290 -21.41 13.61 -28.55
N GLN A 291 -22.57 12.96 -28.44
CA GLN A 291 -23.88 13.59 -28.74
C GLN A 291 -24.33 14.62 -27.69
N SER A 292 -23.89 14.49 -26.43
CA SER A 292 -24.20 15.44 -25.36
C SER A 292 -23.39 16.75 -25.44
N LEU A 293 -22.25 16.75 -26.14
CA LEU A 293 -21.38 17.92 -26.32
C LEU A 293 -21.74 18.66 -27.62
N ARG A 294 -22.95 19.25 -27.70
CA ARG A 294 -23.28 20.22 -28.76
C ARG A 294 -22.47 21.49 -28.55
N PHE A 295 -21.41 21.70 -29.34
CA PHE A 295 -20.80 23.02 -29.53
C PHE A 295 -21.17 23.55 -30.91
N GLN A 296 -21.86 24.69 -30.97
CA GLN A 296 -22.06 25.45 -32.21
C GLN A 296 -20.70 26.02 -32.68
N PRO A 297 -20.37 25.94 -33.98
CA PRO A 297 -19.15 26.56 -34.49
C PRO A 297 -19.35 28.08 -34.58
N LEU A 298 -18.54 28.86 -33.85
CA LEU A 298 -18.32 30.27 -34.12
C LEU A 298 -17.12 30.39 -35.06
N CYS A 299 -17.39 30.40 -36.37
CA CYS A 299 -16.48 31.00 -37.34
C CYS A 299 -16.89 32.47 -37.49
N GLN A 300 -16.01 33.42 -37.13
CA GLN A 300 -16.10 34.79 -37.62
C GLN A 300 -14.95 35.04 -38.60
N SER A 301 -15.30 35.76 -39.67
CA SER A 301 -14.49 36.13 -40.83
C SER A 301 -13.28 36.98 -40.50
#